data_AF-A0A2N6BIL2-F1
#
_entry.id   AF-A0A2N6BIL2-F1
#
_cell.length_a   1.000
_cell.length_b   1.000
_cell.length_c   1.000
_cell.angle_alpha   90.00
_cell.angle_beta   90.00
_cell.angle_gamma   90.00
#
_symmetry.space_group_name_H-M   'P 1'
#
loop_
_entity.id
_entity.type
_entity.pdbx_description
1 polymer ?
#
loop_
_entity_poly.entity_id
_entity_poly.type
_entity_poly.pdbx_seq_one_letter_code
_entity_poly.pdbx_strand_id
1 'polypeptide(L)' 'MARAGEKPGPGVYVCTMCGLEVEIKDHKEKLPNCPKCFASTYKP' A
#
# COMPACT_ATOMS: atom_id res chain seq x y z
N MET A 1 8.71 -2.15 5.45
CA MET A 1 8.30 -1.78 4.08
C MET A 1 7.27 -2.79 3.64
N ALA A 2 6.12 -2.34 3.15
CA ALA A 2 5.04 -3.21 2.68
C ALA A 2 5.03 -3.26 1.15
N ARG A 3 4.58 -4.37 0.57
CA ARG A 3 4.43 -4.51 -0.89
C ARG A 3 3.00 -4.78 -1.30
N ALA A 4 2.71 -4.40 -2.54
CA ALA A 4 1.44 -4.76 -3.18
C ALA A 4 1.26 -6.28 -3.21
N GLY A 5 0.05 -6.74 -2.92
CA GLY A 5 -0.32 -8.15 -2.81
C GLY A 5 -0.18 -8.73 -1.40
N GLU A 6 0.57 -8.09 -0.51
CA GLU A 6 0.68 -8.48 0.90
C GLU A 6 -0.53 -8.01 1.71
N LYS A 7 -0.72 -8.60 2.89
CA LYS A 7 -1.72 -8.17 3.88
C LYS A 7 -1.01 -7.59 5.10
N PRO A 8 -0.48 -6.36 5.00
CA PRO A 8 0.28 -5.76 6.10
C PRO A 8 -0.62 -5.36 7.28
N GLY A 9 -1.95 -5.40 7.10
CA GLY A 9 -2.93 -5.05 8.12
C GLY A 9 -3.43 -3.61 7.97
N PRO A 10 -4.42 -3.20 8.78
CA PRO A 10 -4.95 -1.85 8.74
C PRO A 10 -3.89 -0.82 9.08
N GLY A 11 -3.87 0.28 8.32
CA GLY A 11 -2.85 1.33 8.43
C GLY A 11 -2.79 2.20 7.18
N VAL A 12 -2.03 3.28 7.26
CA VAL A 12 -1.77 4.18 6.12
C VAL A 12 -0.44 3.77 5.48
N TYR A 13 -0.45 3.56 4.17
CA TYR A 13 0.70 3.13 3.39
C TYR A 13 1.02 4.15 2.33
N VAL A 14 2.23 4.68 2.36
CA VAL A 14 2.70 5.73 1.45
C VAL A 14 3.54 5.12 0.34
N CYS A 15 3.12 5.29 -0.91
CA CYS A 15 3.86 4.83 -2.07
C CYS A 15 5.23 5.51 -2.12
N THR A 16 6.30 4.71 -2.20
CA THR A 16 7.67 5.24 -2.18
C THR A 16 8.07 5.94 -3.48
N MET A 17 7.29 5.76 -4.56
CA MET A 17 7.60 6.28 -5.89
C MET A 17 6.90 7.62 -6.18
N CYS A 18 5.65 7.78 -5.78
CA CYS A 18 4.84 8.96 -6.11
C CYS A 18 4.24 9.68 -4.88
N GLY A 19 4.44 9.14 -3.67
CA GLY A 19 3.91 9.72 -2.42
C GLY A 19 2.42 9.54 -2.20
N LEU A 20 1.73 8.70 -3.00
CA LEU A 20 0.31 8.41 -2.77
C LEU A 20 0.10 7.67 -1.44
N GLU A 21 -0.83 8.15 -0.64
CA GLU A 21 -1.28 7.51 0.60
C GLU A 21 -2.45 6.56 0.31
N VAL A 22 -2.34 5.32 0.79
CA VAL A 22 -3.35 4.27 0.67
C VAL A 22 -3.69 3.80 2.07
N GLU A 23 -4.94 3.98 2.48
CA GLU A 23 -5.43 3.49 3.76
C GLU A 23 -6.01 2.09 3.60
N ILE A 24 -5.50 1.14 4.37
CA ILE A 24 -6.08 -0.19 4.53
C ILE A 24 -6.91 -0.18 5.81
N LYS A 25 -8.17 -0.59 5.71
CA LYS A 25 -9.10 -0.65 6.85
C LYS A 25 -9.30 -2.06 7.38
N ASP A 26 -9.12 -3.06 6.52
CA ASP A 26 -9.38 -4.46 6.83
C ASP A 26 -8.09 -5.29 6.77
N HIS A 27 -7.90 -6.17 7.74
CA HIS A 27 -6.71 -7.03 7.85
C HIS A 27 -6.66 -8.15 6.79
N LYS A 28 -7.78 -8.44 6.12
CA LYS A 28 -7.86 -9.38 5.00
C LYS A 28 -7.65 -8.70 3.66
N GLU A 29 -7.70 -7.37 3.60
CA GLU A 29 -7.45 -6.61 2.39
C GLU A 29 -5.97 -6.68 2.00
N LYS A 30 -5.73 -6.93 0.71
CA LYS A 30 -4.38 -6.92 0.15
C LYS A 30 -4.04 -5.51 -0.27
N LEU A 31 -2.81 -5.10 -0.02
CA LEU A 31 -2.30 -3.83 -0.48
C LEU A 31 -2.36 -3.79 -2.02
N PRO A 32 -3.11 -2.87 -2.65
CA PRO A 32 -3.17 -2.81 -4.11
C PRO A 32 -1.88 -2.21 -4.69
N ASN A 33 -1.63 -2.45 -5.99
CA ASN A 33 -0.65 -1.66 -6.72
C ASN A 33 -1.05 -0.18 -6.71
N CYS A 34 -0.08 0.72 -6.70
CA CYS A 34 -0.34 2.13 -6.61
C CYS A 34 -1.13 2.61 -7.84
N PRO A 35 -2.35 3.17 -7.71
CA PRO A 35 -3.16 3.56 -8.86
C PRO A 35 -2.55 4.70 -9.70
N LYS A 36 -1.64 5.51 -9.12
CA LYS A 36 -0.96 6.60 -9.84
C LYS A 36 0.23 6.15 -10.70
N CYS A 37 1.03 5.18 -10.23
CA CYS A 37 2.31 4.84 -10.87
C CYS A 37 2.55 3.33 -11.01
N PHE A 38 1.58 2.50 -10.64
CA PHE A 38 1.63 1.04 -10.63
C PHE A 38 2.73 0.41 -9.76
N ALA A 39 3.47 1.21 -9.00
CA ALA A 39 4.49 0.73 -8.07
C ALA A 39 3.90 -0.22 -7.02
N SER A 40 4.73 -1.17 -6.59
CA SER A 40 4.37 -2.21 -5.62
C SER A 40 5.03 -2.02 -4.27
N THR A 41 5.70 -0.89 -3.99
CA THR A 41 6.42 -0.63 -2.75
C THR A 41 5.84 0.54 -1.97
N TYR A 42 5.64 0.31 -0.68
CA TYR A 42 5.05 1.26 0.25
C TYR A 42 5.83 1.34 1.57
N LYS A 43 5.78 2.52 2.18
CA LYS A 43 6.22 2.78 3.56
C LYS A 43 4.97 2.79 4.46
N PRO A 44 4.92 1.95 5.51
CA PRO A 44 3.89 2.06 6.55
C PRO A 44 4.11 3.28 7.44
#